data_AF-A0A669F7F9-F1
#
_entry.id   AF-A0A669F7F9-F1
#
_cell.length_a   1.000
_cell.length_b   1.000
_cell.length_c   1.000
_cell.angle_alpha   90.00
_cell.angle_beta   90.00
_cell.angle_gamma   90.00
#
_symmetry.space_group_name_H-M   'P 1'
#
loop_
_entity.id
_entity.type
_entity.pdbx_description
1 polymer ?
#
loop_
_entity_poly.entity_id
_entity_poly.type
_entity_poly.pdbx_seq_one_letter_code
_entity_poly.pdbx_strand_id
1 'polypeptide(L)'
;MKCYMLLLSLTMDAWCVFLYFATRMLTVNSATHSLIYIYTAMSADLGLPGVHKFTAIGLLDGKPFDRFDTDNPRKTPTTNWARRHLTTDYLDKGTQSRLSKQKWFGVNLDIVMTLMGHSASDGDVHVIQWLHGCYGETNPSEERLRFVHGVDKYAYDGDDLMSFDYLTLRWSAATEAAKPIADKWNGVTVLTEYTVGYLRGECIKWLTTFVGYSKRELRDRVTVPDVYMFTRKTNGTTLTLICVASGFPTNTHAMRLMRNGRVLNADDGLKVFDTLPNDDDTLQTRIAVDILPSDTGNFTCDVLEEDTGYRVVKHWRAGDRTTIPTIGWPNSVLLSTMVGLCIVALTTETAMYNPYLAKNESLFSSYKSCPLSTRADSSFRTANTLAYSTSSSWLMSFSIVFSSSSERG
;
A
#
# COMPACT_ATOMS: atom_id res chain seq x y z
N MET A 1 13.39 58.53 -19.17
CA MET A 1 13.32 57.39 -18.22
C MET A 1 12.02 56.55 -18.32
N LYS A 2 11.27 56.55 -19.43
CA LYS A 2 10.03 55.75 -19.56
C LYS A 2 10.04 54.66 -20.66
N CYS A 3 11.08 54.57 -21.50
CA CYS A 3 11.23 53.46 -22.47
C CYS A 3 12.10 52.30 -21.96
N TYR A 4 13.04 52.53 -21.05
CA TYR A 4 13.91 51.46 -20.54
C TYR A 4 13.20 50.50 -19.58
N MET A 5 12.15 50.96 -18.90
CA MET A 5 11.40 50.16 -17.92
C MET A 5 10.37 49.22 -18.57
N LEU A 6 9.94 49.49 -19.81
CA LEU A 6 9.03 48.62 -20.58
C LEU A 6 9.78 47.48 -21.29
N LEU A 7 11.03 47.70 -21.68
CA LEU A 7 11.88 46.63 -22.24
C LEU A 7 12.34 45.65 -21.16
N LEU A 8 12.61 46.11 -19.93
CA LEU A 8 12.95 45.24 -18.80
C LEU A 8 11.78 44.37 -18.33
N SER A 9 10.54 44.88 -18.34
CA SER A 9 9.35 44.09 -17.99
C SER A 9 9.04 43.02 -19.03
N LEU A 10 9.19 43.32 -20.32
CA LEU A 10 8.97 42.34 -21.40
C LEU A 10 10.04 41.24 -21.45
N THR A 11 11.26 41.51 -20.99
CA THR A 11 12.32 40.49 -20.89
C THR A 11 12.21 39.63 -19.63
N MET A 12 11.70 40.17 -18.52
CA MET A 12 11.47 39.39 -17.29
C MET A 12 10.34 38.36 -17.48
N ASP A 13 9.29 38.72 -18.22
CA ASP A 13 8.18 37.79 -18.50
C ASP A 13 8.60 36.62 -19.39
N ALA A 14 9.46 36.87 -20.40
CA ALA A 14 9.96 35.81 -21.27
C ALA A 14 10.90 34.83 -20.54
N TRP A 15 11.72 35.31 -19.61
CA TRP A 15 12.60 34.46 -18.78
C TRP A 15 11.84 33.68 -17.73
N CYS A 16 10.80 34.27 -17.11
CA CYS A 16 9.91 33.55 -16.19
C CYS A 16 9.08 32.48 -16.91
N VAL A 17 8.61 32.74 -18.14
CA VAL A 17 7.92 31.77 -18.98
C VAL A 17 8.88 30.66 -19.42
N PHE A 18 10.13 30.98 -19.80
CA PHE A 18 11.13 29.97 -20.16
C PHE A 18 11.56 29.12 -18.95
N LEU A 19 11.70 29.72 -17.75
CA LEU A 19 11.94 28.99 -16.51
C LEU A 19 10.71 28.14 -16.10
N TYR A 20 9.48 28.63 -16.31
CA TYR A 20 8.25 27.88 -16.07
C TYR A 20 8.11 26.68 -17.02
N PHE A 21 8.42 26.86 -18.31
CA PHE A 21 8.47 25.76 -19.28
C PHE A 21 9.68 24.84 -19.08
N ALA A 22 10.85 25.34 -18.67
CA ALA A 22 12.04 24.52 -18.38
C ALA A 22 11.90 23.71 -17.09
N THR A 23 11.23 24.25 -16.06
CA THR A 23 10.89 23.51 -14.84
C THR A 23 9.72 22.53 -15.05
N ARG A 24 8.81 22.80 -15.99
CA ARG A 24 7.75 21.85 -16.42
C ARG A 24 8.24 20.80 -17.42
N MET A 25 9.27 21.07 -18.23
CA MET A 25 9.88 20.13 -19.18
C MET A 25 10.87 19.15 -18.53
N LEU A 26 11.19 19.33 -17.25
CA LEU A 26 12.07 18.43 -16.50
C LEU A 26 11.40 17.94 -15.20
N THR A 27 10.10 17.64 -15.23
CA THR A 27 9.64 16.56 -14.35
C THR A 27 10.12 15.26 -14.98
N VAL A 28 11.38 14.89 -14.69
CA VAL A 28 11.81 13.50 -14.87
C VAL A 28 10.93 12.69 -13.93
N ASN A 29 9.84 12.13 -14.45
CA ASN A 29 9.07 11.09 -13.77
C ASN A 29 9.98 9.87 -13.69
N SER A 30 10.91 9.85 -12.73
CA SER A 30 11.69 8.66 -12.45
C SER A 30 10.79 7.70 -11.69
N ALA A 31 10.22 6.72 -12.40
CA ALA A 31 9.54 5.61 -11.78
C ALA A 31 10.58 4.73 -11.07
N THR A 32 10.40 4.51 -9.76
CA THR A 32 11.18 3.55 -8.98
C THR A 32 10.55 2.17 -9.12
N HIS A 33 11.37 1.18 -9.42
CA HIS A 33 11.00 -0.22 -9.54
C HIS A 33 11.76 -1.07 -8.51
N SER A 34 11.20 -2.23 -8.14
CA SER A 34 11.82 -3.17 -7.20
C SER A 34 11.72 -4.62 -7.66
N LEU A 35 12.79 -5.38 -7.43
CA LEU A 35 12.82 -6.83 -7.58
C LEU A 35 13.20 -7.43 -6.24
N ILE A 36 12.24 -8.06 -5.58
CA ILE A 36 12.39 -8.60 -4.22
C ILE A 36 12.08 -10.08 -4.24
N TYR A 37 12.88 -10.87 -3.53
CA TYR A 37 12.62 -12.27 -3.26
C TYR A 37 12.42 -12.46 -1.76
N ILE A 38 11.36 -13.19 -1.41
CA ILE A 38 11.05 -13.56 -0.02
C ILE A 38 11.13 -15.07 0.08
N TYR A 39 11.99 -15.56 0.96
CA TYR A 39 12.07 -16.95 1.36
C TYR A 39 11.52 -17.09 2.77
N THR A 40 10.73 -18.12 3.02
CA THR A 40 10.22 -18.43 4.36
C THR A 40 10.41 -19.92 4.60
N ALA A 41 10.96 -20.27 5.76
CA ALA A 41 11.13 -21.65 6.20
C ALA A 41 10.61 -21.81 7.63
N MET A 42 9.92 -22.92 7.89
CA MET A 42 9.37 -23.29 9.19
C MET A 42 10.07 -24.51 9.76
N SER A 43 10.17 -24.58 11.08
CA SER A 43 10.83 -25.69 11.78
C SER A 43 10.06 -27.00 11.62
N ALA A 44 8.72 -26.91 11.66
CA ALA A 44 7.81 -28.02 11.46
C ALA A 44 6.94 -27.84 10.21
N ASP A 45 6.49 -28.96 9.66
CA ASP A 45 5.37 -28.97 8.72
C ASP A 45 4.08 -29.06 9.55
N LEU A 46 3.18 -28.10 9.33
CA LEU A 46 1.90 -28.03 10.04
C LEU A 46 0.81 -28.90 9.39
N GLY A 47 1.02 -29.38 8.15
CA GLY A 47 0.01 -30.14 7.41
C GLY A 47 -1.27 -29.35 7.13
N LEU A 48 -1.21 -28.01 7.20
CA LEU A 48 -2.36 -27.13 6.97
C LEU A 48 -2.43 -26.72 5.49
N PRO A 49 -3.62 -26.72 4.87
CA PRO A 49 -3.78 -26.30 3.48
C PRO A 49 -3.22 -24.89 3.22
N GLY A 50 -2.33 -24.76 2.24
CA GLY A 50 -1.71 -23.50 1.84
C GLY A 50 -0.55 -23.03 2.75
N VAL A 51 -0.18 -23.81 3.77
CA VAL A 51 0.95 -23.53 4.65
C VAL A 51 2.03 -24.57 4.37
N HIS A 52 3.12 -24.14 3.74
CA HIS A 52 4.19 -25.04 3.29
C HIS A 52 5.45 -24.83 4.11
N LYS A 53 6.11 -25.92 4.52
CA LYS A 53 7.34 -25.88 5.34
C LYS A 53 8.42 -24.93 4.78
N PHE A 54 8.54 -24.83 3.46
CA PHE A 54 9.37 -23.83 2.80
C PHE A 54 8.63 -23.22 1.60
N THR A 55 8.74 -21.90 1.47
CA THR A 55 8.23 -21.13 0.33
C THR A 55 9.26 -20.13 -0.17
N ALA A 56 9.18 -19.80 -1.45
CA ALA A 56 9.96 -18.73 -2.04
C ALA A 56 9.18 -18.00 -3.12
N ILE A 57 9.06 -16.68 -2.99
CA ILE A 57 8.23 -15.82 -3.84
C ILE A 57 9.11 -14.75 -4.46
N GLY A 58 8.97 -14.52 -5.77
CA GLY A 58 9.55 -13.38 -6.48
C GLY A 58 8.50 -12.28 -6.68
N LEU A 59 8.84 -11.05 -6.29
CA LEU A 59 8.00 -9.85 -6.41
C LEU A 59 8.65 -8.86 -7.39
N LEU A 60 7.85 -8.36 -8.34
CA LEU A 60 8.18 -7.23 -9.19
C LEU A 60 7.24 -6.08 -8.80
N ASP A 61 7.79 -4.97 -8.32
CA ASP A 61 7.01 -3.83 -7.82
C ASP A 61 5.95 -4.22 -6.79
N GLY A 62 6.31 -5.15 -5.89
CA GLY A 62 5.43 -5.69 -4.86
C GLY A 62 4.45 -6.76 -5.33
N LYS A 63 4.37 -7.06 -6.64
CA LYS A 63 3.44 -8.04 -7.20
C LYS A 63 4.13 -9.40 -7.43
N PRO A 64 3.58 -10.51 -6.92
CA PRO A 64 4.15 -11.84 -7.14
C PRO A 64 4.16 -12.22 -8.62
N PHE A 65 5.34 -12.54 -9.15
CA PHE A 65 5.52 -13.04 -10.53
C PHE A 65 6.01 -14.49 -10.60
N ASP A 66 6.59 -15.01 -9.52
CA ASP A 66 6.91 -16.42 -9.37
C ASP A 66 6.64 -16.93 -7.95
N ARG A 67 6.34 -18.23 -7.84
CA ARG A 67 6.22 -18.95 -6.58
C ARG A 67 6.94 -20.29 -6.61
N PHE A 68 7.34 -20.76 -5.45
CA PHE A 68 7.89 -22.08 -5.18
C PHE A 68 7.45 -22.48 -3.77
N ASP A 69 7.10 -23.74 -3.58
CA ASP A 69 6.73 -24.30 -2.28
C ASP A 69 7.22 -25.76 -2.18
N THR A 70 7.18 -26.33 -0.98
CA THR A 70 7.70 -27.68 -0.72
C THR A 70 6.85 -28.78 -1.36
N ASP A 71 5.54 -28.54 -1.52
CA ASP A 71 4.60 -29.54 -2.03
C ASP A 71 4.64 -29.60 -3.56
N ASN A 72 4.87 -28.46 -4.20
CA ASN A 72 5.15 -28.30 -5.61
C ASN A 72 6.53 -27.65 -5.79
N PRO A 73 7.62 -28.44 -5.71
CA PRO A 73 9.00 -27.94 -5.68
C PRO A 73 9.50 -27.50 -7.06
N ARG A 74 8.78 -26.56 -7.68
CA ARG A 74 9.05 -26.00 -9.00
C ARG A 74 8.80 -24.50 -9.01
N LYS A 75 9.76 -23.74 -9.55
CA LYS A 75 9.61 -22.30 -9.77
C LYS A 75 8.53 -22.08 -10.83
N THR A 76 7.38 -21.59 -10.40
CA THR A 76 6.17 -21.49 -11.23
C THR A 76 5.79 -20.03 -11.43
N PRO A 77 5.71 -19.54 -12.69
CA PRO A 77 5.25 -18.19 -12.98
C PRO A 77 3.78 -17.95 -12.60
N THR A 78 3.50 -16.79 -12.00
CA THR A 78 2.14 -16.40 -11.56
C THR A 78 1.50 -15.34 -12.46
N THR A 79 2.31 -14.49 -13.11
CA THR A 79 1.85 -13.45 -14.04
C THR A 79 1.92 -13.92 -15.49
N ASN A 80 1.16 -13.25 -16.36
CA ASN A 80 1.13 -13.57 -17.78
C ASN A 80 2.49 -13.27 -18.47
N TRP A 81 3.16 -12.16 -18.15
CA TRP A 81 4.44 -11.80 -18.75
C TRP A 81 5.50 -12.83 -18.36
N ALA A 82 5.46 -13.30 -17.12
CA ALA A 82 6.43 -14.27 -16.63
C ALA A 82 6.24 -15.61 -17.35
N ARG A 83 4.99 -16.05 -17.58
CA ARG A 83 4.70 -17.26 -18.38
C ARG A 83 5.15 -17.13 -19.84
N ARG A 84 5.00 -15.94 -20.43
CA ARG A 84 5.30 -15.70 -21.85
C ARG A 84 6.79 -15.50 -22.13
N HIS A 85 7.51 -14.84 -21.22
CA HIS A 85 8.87 -14.37 -21.48
C HIS A 85 9.96 -15.13 -20.70
N LEU A 86 9.65 -15.79 -19.58
CA LEU A 86 10.66 -16.58 -18.87
C LEU A 86 10.86 -17.93 -19.57
N THR A 87 12.10 -18.20 -19.95
CA THR A 87 12.46 -19.44 -20.64
C THR A 87 12.44 -20.64 -19.69
N THR A 88 12.28 -21.84 -20.26
CA THR A 88 12.37 -23.09 -19.50
C THR A 88 13.72 -23.21 -18.77
N ASP A 89 14.84 -22.87 -19.43
CA ASP A 89 16.18 -22.88 -18.81
C ASP A 89 16.27 -21.93 -17.60
N TYR A 90 15.69 -20.73 -17.67
CA TYR A 90 15.64 -19.81 -16.55
C TYR A 90 14.84 -20.39 -15.38
N LEU A 91 13.69 -21.00 -15.66
CA LEU A 91 12.82 -21.60 -14.64
C LEU A 91 13.46 -22.84 -14.00
N ASP A 92 14.15 -23.66 -14.77
CA ASP A 92 14.81 -24.87 -14.27
C ASP A 92 16.03 -24.51 -13.41
N LYS A 93 16.88 -23.57 -13.85
CA LYS A 93 17.97 -23.01 -13.03
C LYS A 93 17.44 -22.36 -11.76
N GLY A 94 16.35 -21.60 -11.87
CA GLY A 94 15.66 -21.02 -10.73
C GLY A 94 15.15 -22.09 -9.75
N THR A 95 14.57 -23.17 -10.26
CA THR A 95 14.09 -24.30 -9.44
C THR A 95 15.24 -24.97 -8.68
N GLN A 96 16.36 -25.25 -9.35
CA GLN A 96 17.54 -25.82 -8.68
C GLN A 96 18.10 -24.89 -7.59
N SER A 97 18.11 -23.58 -7.86
CA SER A 97 18.49 -22.58 -6.86
C SER A 97 17.56 -22.61 -5.64
N ARG A 98 16.24 -22.67 -5.83
CA ARG A 98 15.26 -22.74 -4.73
C ARG A 98 15.37 -24.03 -3.93
N LEU A 99 15.61 -25.17 -4.58
CA LEU A 99 15.88 -26.46 -3.92
C LEU A 99 17.16 -26.42 -3.07
N SER A 100 18.22 -25.80 -3.56
CA SER A 100 19.45 -25.60 -2.79
C SER A 100 19.20 -24.74 -1.55
N LYS A 101 18.44 -23.64 -1.70
CA LYS A 101 18.07 -22.78 -0.58
C LYS A 101 17.16 -23.47 0.43
N GLN A 102 16.20 -24.29 -0.01
CA GLN A 102 15.36 -25.10 0.89
C GLN A 102 16.22 -26.00 1.79
N LYS A 103 17.23 -26.67 1.23
CA LYS A 103 18.18 -27.47 2.01
C LYS A 103 19.01 -26.62 2.97
N TRP A 104 19.48 -25.47 2.50
CA TRP A 104 20.22 -24.51 3.34
C TRP A 104 19.39 -24.06 4.55
N PHE A 105 18.13 -23.67 4.35
CA PHE A 105 17.23 -23.29 5.43
C PHE A 105 16.96 -24.43 6.40
N GLY A 106 16.77 -25.65 5.88
CA GLY A 106 16.58 -26.83 6.73
C GLY A 106 17.73 -27.05 7.72
N VAL A 107 18.98 -26.77 7.32
CA VAL A 107 20.14 -26.89 8.22
C VAL A 107 20.32 -25.65 9.12
N ASN A 108 20.11 -24.45 8.57
CA ASN A 108 20.41 -23.22 9.31
C ASN A 108 19.31 -22.81 10.27
N LEU A 109 18.07 -23.23 10.07
CA LEU A 109 16.98 -22.93 11.00
C LEU A 109 17.23 -23.55 12.38
N ASP A 110 17.69 -24.81 12.44
CA ASP A 110 18.03 -25.47 13.71
C ASP A 110 19.15 -24.73 14.48
N ILE A 111 20.13 -24.18 13.75
CA ILE A 111 21.22 -23.37 14.30
C ILE A 111 20.67 -22.07 14.89
N VAL A 112 19.79 -21.38 14.14
CA VAL A 112 19.17 -20.13 14.60
C VAL A 112 18.27 -20.38 15.80
N MET A 113 17.45 -21.43 15.79
CA MET A 113 16.63 -21.82 16.95
C MET A 113 17.49 -22.01 18.20
N THR A 114 18.56 -22.80 18.10
CA THR A 114 19.47 -23.05 19.23
C THR A 114 20.08 -21.75 19.76
N LEU A 115 20.50 -20.86 18.85
CA LEU A 115 21.10 -19.56 19.18
C LEU A 115 20.09 -18.61 19.85
N MET A 116 18.81 -18.74 19.52
CA MET A 116 17.72 -17.99 20.15
C MET A 116 17.20 -18.65 21.44
N GLY A 117 17.81 -19.76 21.87
CA GLY A 117 17.44 -20.46 23.10
C GLY A 117 16.24 -21.38 22.97
N HIS A 118 15.84 -21.71 21.73
CA HIS A 118 14.74 -22.62 21.43
C HIS A 118 15.27 -24.01 21.07
N SER A 119 14.48 -25.04 21.36
CA SER A 119 14.78 -26.44 21.05
C SER A 119 13.69 -27.05 20.17
N ALA A 120 14.07 -28.00 19.31
CA ALA A 120 13.12 -28.81 18.55
C ALA A 120 12.15 -29.60 19.44
N SER A 121 12.48 -29.78 20.73
CA SER A 121 11.64 -30.46 21.72
C SER A 121 10.52 -29.59 22.30
N ASP A 122 10.55 -28.28 22.07
CA ASP A 122 9.65 -27.33 22.76
C ASP A 122 8.23 -27.38 22.21
N GLY A 123 8.02 -28.05 21.07
CA GLY A 123 6.72 -28.23 20.43
C GLY A 123 6.25 -27.00 19.65
N ASP A 124 6.93 -25.87 19.80
CA ASP A 124 6.65 -24.62 19.10
C ASP A 124 7.19 -24.63 17.65
N VAL A 125 6.49 -23.91 16.78
CA VAL A 125 6.90 -23.72 15.38
C VAL A 125 7.56 -22.37 15.23
N HIS A 126 8.79 -22.41 14.72
CA HIS A 126 9.60 -21.22 14.49
C HIS A 126 9.76 -20.97 13.00
N VAL A 127 9.92 -19.70 12.65
CA VAL A 127 9.96 -19.23 11.27
C VAL A 127 11.22 -18.41 11.06
N ILE A 128 11.97 -18.73 10.00
CA ILE A 128 13.02 -17.85 9.49
C ILE A 128 12.62 -17.34 8.11
N GLN A 129 12.83 -16.05 7.89
CA GLN A 129 12.56 -15.39 6.63
C GLN A 129 13.82 -14.71 6.10
N TRP A 130 13.96 -14.69 4.78
CA TRP A 130 15.01 -13.97 4.09
C TRP A 130 14.40 -13.12 2.99
N LEU A 131 14.54 -11.80 3.13
CA LEU A 131 14.13 -10.82 2.15
C LEU A 131 15.38 -10.26 1.47
N HIS A 132 15.45 -10.39 0.15
CA HIS A 132 16.61 -9.95 -0.61
C HIS A 132 16.25 -9.47 -2.01
N GLY A 133 16.90 -8.40 -2.45
CA GLY A 133 16.61 -7.79 -3.74
C GLY A 133 17.17 -6.38 -3.90
N CYS A 134 16.64 -5.64 -4.87
CA CYS A 134 17.14 -4.31 -5.21
C CYS A 134 16.04 -3.40 -5.74
N TYR A 135 16.34 -2.10 -5.69
CA TYR A 135 15.53 -1.01 -6.21
C TYR A 135 16.30 -0.30 -7.31
N GLY A 136 15.59 0.05 -8.37
CA GLY A 136 16.14 0.73 -9.53
C GLY A 136 15.25 1.88 -9.99
N GLU A 137 15.86 2.97 -10.44
CA GLU A 137 15.15 4.13 -10.97
C GLU A 137 15.23 4.15 -12.49
N THR A 138 14.12 4.54 -13.13
CA THR A 138 14.09 4.77 -14.56
C THR A 138 14.92 6.00 -14.90
N ASN A 139 15.89 5.83 -15.79
CA ASN A 139 16.66 6.92 -16.38
C ASN A 139 16.18 7.12 -17.83
N PRO A 140 15.57 8.26 -18.19
CA PRO A 140 15.08 8.49 -19.55
C PRO A 140 16.17 8.41 -20.63
N SER A 141 17.43 8.57 -20.25
CA SER A 141 18.59 8.53 -21.17
C SER A 141 19.23 7.15 -21.30
N GLU A 142 18.83 6.17 -20.50
CA GLU A 142 19.44 4.83 -20.47
C GLU A 142 18.37 3.73 -20.52
N GLU A 143 18.64 2.67 -21.29
CA GLU A 143 17.77 1.49 -21.31
C GLU A 143 17.81 0.71 -19.98
N ARG A 144 18.93 0.81 -19.25
CA ARG A 144 19.13 0.12 -17.98
C ARG A 144 18.68 0.97 -16.80
N LEU A 145 18.04 0.33 -15.83
CA LEU A 145 17.69 0.99 -14.57
C LEU A 145 18.95 1.33 -13.78
N ARG A 146 18.97 2.53 -13.19
CA ARG A 146 20.03 2.95 -12.29
C ARG A 146 19.81 2.31 -10.93
N PHE A 147 20.80 1.59 -10.40
CA PHE A 147 20.72 1.03 -9.06
C PHE A 147 20.58 2.15 -8.01
N VAL A 148 19.64 1.99 -7.09
CA VAL A 148 19.37 2.95 -6.00
C VAL A 148 19.71 2.34 -4.64
N HIS A 149 19.16 1.16 -4.38
CA HIS A 149 19.22 0.53 -3.07
C HIS A 149 19.19 -0.99 -3.19
N GLY A 150 19.90 -1.68 -2.29
CA GLY A 150 19.89 -3.13 -2.18
C GLY A 150 19.43 -3.54 -0.79
N VAL A 151 18.65 -4.61 -0.70
CA VAL A 151 18.16 -5.15 0.57
C VAL A 151 18.58 -6.61 0.70
N ASP A 152 19.06 -6.98 1.88
CA ASP A 152 19.37 -8.36 2.24
C ASP A 152 19.22 -8.49 3.76
N LYS A 153 18.12 -9.10 4.20
CA LYS A 153 17.68 -9.11 5.59
C LYS A 153 17.12 -10.48 5.97
N TYR A 154 17.46 -10.92 7.18
CA TYR A 154 16.87 -12.09 7.80
C TYR A 154 16.00 -11.66 8.97
N ALA A 155 14.86 -12.32 9.12
CA ALA A 155 13.96 -12.20 10.26
C ALA A 155 13.72 -13.58 10.88
N TYR A 156 13.48 -13.61 12.19
CA TYR A 156 13.18 -14.81 12.97
C TYR A 156 11.95 -14.56 13.83
N ASP A 157 10.94 -15.42 13.72
CA ASP A 157 9.64 -15.31 14.40
C ASP A 157 8.96 -13.94 14.25
N GLY A 158 9.22 -13.25 13.14
CA GLY A 158 8.66 -11.94 12.80
C GLY A 158 9.53 -10.75 13.19
N ASP A 159 10.57 -10.95 14.01
CA ASP A 159 11.50 -9.90 14.42
C ASP A 159 12.75 -9.88 13.55
N ASP A 160 13.36 -8.70 13.40
CA ASP A 160 14.63 -8.55 12.68
C ASP A 160 15.72 -9.40 13.35
N LEU A 161 16.47 -10.18 12.54
CA LEU A 161 17.58 -11.03 13.01
C LEU A 161 18.93 -10.43 12.61
N MET A 162 19.13 -10.17 11.31
CA MET A 162 20.32 -9.50 10.79
C MET A 162 20.03 -8.82 9.45
N SER A 163 20.85 -7.83 9.09
CA SER A 163 20.76 -7.15 7.81
C SER A 163 22.13 -6.80 7.24
N PHE A 164 22.26 -6.83 5.93
CA PHE A 164 23.47 -6.39 5.22
C PHE A 164 23.36 -4.92 4.86
N ASP A 165 24.32 -4.12 5.31
CA ASP A 165 24.51 -2.76 4.86
C ASP A 165 25.39 -2.76 3.60
N TYR A 166 24.75 -2.51 2.44
CA TYR A 166 25.42 -2.47 1.14
C TYR A 166 26.30 -1.22 0.93
N LEU A 167 26.31 -0.25 1.84
CA LEU A 167 27.21 0.89 1.83
C LEU A 167 28.49 0.57 2.59
N THR A 168 28.37 0.04 3.81
CA THR A 168 29.54 -0.34 4.63
C THR A 168 30.07 -1.73 4.32
N LEU A 169 29.33 -2.52 3.54
CA LEU A 169 29.63 -3.90 3.17
C LEU A 169 29.74 -4.84 4.38
N ARG A 170 28.84 -4.67 5.35
CA ARG A 170 28.86 -5.45 6.60
C ARG A 170 27.47 -5.93 7.00
N TRP A 171 27.45 -7.11 7.62
CA TRP A 171 26.30 -7.64 8.32
C TRP A 171 26.20 -7.02 9.71
N SER A 172 25.00 -6.54 10.04
CA SER A 172 24.63 -6.03 11.36
C SER A 172 23.60 -6.95 11.98
N ALA A 173 23.88 -7.42 13.20
CA ALA A 173 22.94 -8.20 14.00
C ALA A 173 21.92 -7.28 14.68
N ALA A 174 20.66 -7.69 14.74
CA ALA A 174 19.60 -6.96 15.43
C ALA A 174 19.60 -7.21 16.95
N THR A 175 20.13 -8.37 17.38
CA THR A 175 20.20 -8.79 18.78
C THR A 175 21.61 -9.22 19.16
N GLU A 176 21.91 -9.21 20.47
CA GLU A 176 23.17 -9.76 20.99
C GLU A 176 23.35 -11.23 20.63
N ALA A 177 22.26 -12.01 20.66
CA ALA A 177 22.28 -13.42 20.30
C ALA A 177 22.75 -13.65 18.85
N ALA A 178 22.36 -12.77 17.92
CA ALA A 178 22.72 -12.90 16.50
C ALA A 178 24.12 -12.37 16.13
N LYS A 179 24.81 -11.65 17.03
CA LYS A 179 26.16 -11.10 16.77
C LYS A 179 27.18 -12.13 16.31
N PRO A 180 27.29 -13.33 16.93
CA PRO A 180 28.25 -14.34 16.49
C PRO A 180 28.06 -14.77 15.03
N ILE A 181 26.82 -14.80 14.54
CA ILE A 181 26.53 -15.13 13.13
C ILE A 181 27.00 -13.99 12.22
N ALA A 182 26.65 -12.75 12.55
CA ALA A 182 27.06 -11.58 11.79
C ALA A 182 28.59 -11.44 11.72
N ASP A 183 29.30 -11.63 12.84
CA ASP A 183 30.76 -11.58 12.89
C ASP A 183 31.40 -12.68 12.05
N LYS A 184 30.86 -13.91 12.12
CA LYS A 184 31.31 -15.01 11.27
C LYS A 184 31.15 -14.66 9.79
N TRP A 185 30.02 -14.10 9.38
CA TRP A 185 29.75 -13.75 7.98
C TRP A 185 30.63 -12.59 7.51
N ASN A 186 30.85 -11.59 8.36
CA ASN A 186 31.79 -10.49 8.13
C ASN A 186 33.25 -10.97 7.98
N GLY A 187 33.60 -12.12 8.56
CA GLY A 187 34.91 -12.76 8.39
C GLY A 187 35.09 -13.53 7.07
N VAL A 188 34.03 -13.70 6.26
CA VAL A 188 34.07 -14.45 5.00
C VAL A 188 33.97 -13.49 3.81
N THR A 189 35.12 -13.09 3.26
CA THR A 189 35.21 -12.14 2.14
C THR A 189 34.37 -12.55 0.93
N VAL A 190 34.43 -13.83 0.54
CA VAL A 190 33.68 -14.37 -0.61
C VAL A 190 32.16 -14.17 -0.46
N LEU A 191 31.63 -14.25 0.76
CA LEU A 191 30.20 -14.03 1.00
C LEU A 191 29.83 -12.56 0.74
N THR A 192 30.66 -11.64 1.22
CA THR A 192 30.47 -10.20 1.01
C THR A 192 30.52 -9.86 -0.48
N GLU A 193 31.52 -10.38 -1.20
CA GLU A 193 31.67 -10.18 -2.65
C GLU A 193 30.47 -10.74 -3.43
N TYR A 194 29.99 -11.93 -3.06
CA TYR A 194 28.82 -12.54 -3.66
C TYR A 194 27.55 -11.70 -3.45
N THR A 195 27.28 -11.27 -2.21
CA THR A 195 26.11 -10.44 -1.87
C THR A 195 26.15 -9.11 -2.64
N VAL A 196 27.30 -8.44 -2.68
CA VAL A 196 27.45 -7.18 -3.43
C VAL A 196 27.30 -7.39 -4.94
N GLY A 197 27.92 -8.43 -5.48
CA GLY A 197 27.85 -8.78 -6.90
C GLY A 197 26.43 -9.04 -7.36
N TYR A 198 25.64 -9.73 -6.53
CA TYR A 198 24.22 -9.90 -6.78
C TYR A 198 23.47 -8.56 -6.70
N LEU A 199 23.56 -7.85 -5.57
CA LEU A 199 22.74 -6.66 -5.31
C LEU A 199 22.95 -5.56 -6.35
N ARG A 200 24.22 -5.23 -6.64
CA ARG A 200 24.59 -4.13 -7.54
C ARG A 200 24.65 -4.56 -9.01
N GLY A 201 24.82 -5.85 -9.28
CA GLY A 201 25.06 -6.38 -10.63
C GLY A 201 23.87 -7.16 -11.17
N GLU A 202 23.66 -8.37 -10.65
CA GLU A 202 22.68 -9.31 -11.18
C GLU A 202 21.24 -8.87 -10.95
N CYS A 203 20.93 -8.40 -9.74
CA CYS A 203 19.57 -7.99 -9.37
C CYS A 203 19.08 -6.87 -10.27
N ILE A 204 19.84 -5.78 -10.42
CA ILE A 204 19.42 -4.64 -11.24
C ILE A 204 19.35 -5.00 -12.73
N LYS A 205 20.19 -5.94 -13.19
CA LYS A 205 20.11 -6.49 -14.56
C LYS A 205 18.79 -7.23 -14.76
N TRP A 206 18.42 -8.12 -13.84
CA TRP A 206 17.15 -8.85 -13.92
C TRP A 206 15.95 -7.93 -13.74
N LEU A 207 16.01 -6.96 -12.83
CA LEU A 207 14.97 -5.96 -12.63
C LEU A 207 14.72 -5.17 -13.92
N THR A 208 15.77 -4.72 -14.61
CA THR A 208 15.66 -4.05 -15.93
C THR A 208 14.93 -4.95 -16.93
N THR A 209 15.34 -6.22 -17.05
CA THR A 209 14.72 -7.17 -17.97
C THR A 209 13.24 -7.42 -17.66
N PHE A 210 12.89 -7.63 -16.39
CA PHE A 210 11.52 -7.95 -15.98
C PHE A 210 10.57 -6.76 -16.10
N VAL A 211 11.03 -5.56 -15.76
CA VAL A 211 10.28 -4.32 -16.05
C VAL A 211 10.06 -4.18 -17.55
N GLY A 212 11.06 -4.49 -18.38
CA GLY A 212 10.94 -4.51 -19.83
C GLY A 212 9.88 -5.49 -20.34
N TYR A 213 9.86 -6.73 -19.83
CA TYR A 213 8.85 -7.73 -20.17
C TYR A 213 7.45 -7.34 -19.71
N SER A 214 7.30 -6.85 -18.48
CA SER A 214 6.02 -6.40 -17.95
C SER A 214 5.46 -5.23 -18.76
N LYS A 215 6.29 -4.20 -19.05
CA LYS A 215 5.88 -3.06 -19.89
C LYS A 215 5.52 -3.48 -21.31
N ARG A 216 6.25 -4.44 -21.90
CA ARG A 216 5.93 -4.96 -23.24
C ARG A 216 4.60 -5.72 -23.23
N GLU A 217 4.38 -6.58 -22.25
CA GLU A 217 3.09 -7.27 -22.09
C GLU A 217 1.94 -6.28 -21.95
N LEU A 218 2.11 -5.20 -21.16
CA LEU A 218 1.09 -4.17 -20.98
C LEU A 218 0.79 -3.43 -22.29
N ARG A 219 1.80 -3.07 -23.09
CA ARG A 219 1.61 -2.44 -24.41
C ARG A 219 0.97 -3.37 -25.43
N ASP A 220 1.38 -4.64 -25.43
CA ASP A 220 0.86 -5.64 -26.37
C ASP A 220 -0.56 -6.12 -25.96
N ARG A 221 -0.98 -5.82 -24.73
CA ARG A 221 -2.36 -6.04 -24.28
C ARG A 221 -3.24 -4.98 -24.94
N VAL A 222 -4.00 -5.39 -25.94
CA VAL A 222 -5.11 -4.58 -26.44
C VAL A 222 -6.18 -4.55 -25.36
N THR A 223 -6.15 -3.53 -24.51
CA THR A 223 -7.23 -3.22 -23.58
C THR A 223 -8.03 -2.06 -24.15
N VAL A 224 -9.19 -2.38 -24.74
CA VAL A 224 -10.17 -1.34 -25.05
C VAL A 224 -10.76 -0.91 -23.71
N PRO A 225 -10.59 0.36 -23.29
CA PRO A 225 -11.08 0.79 -22.00
C PRO A 225 -12.59 0.75 -21.96
N ASP A 226 -13.12 0.22 -20.87
CA ASP A 226 -14.55 0.26 -20.60
C ASP A 226 -14.91 1.65 -20.09
N VAL A 227 -15.75 2.34 -20.87
CA VAL A 227 -16.26 3.67 -20.52
C VAL A 227 -17.74 3.55 -20.15
N TYR A 228 -18.07 3.99 -18.95
CA TYR A 228 -19.43 4.03 -18.42
C TYR A 228 -19.84 5.47 -18.16
N MET A 229 -21.09 5.79 -18.47
CA MET A 229 -21.66 7.09 -18.15
C MET A 229 -23.02 6.91 -17.51
N PHE A 230 -23.19 7.46 -16.30
CA PHE A 230 -24.39 7.27 -15.49
C PHE A 230 -24.59 8.45 -14.53
N THR A 231 -25.81 8.58 -13.99
CA THR A 231 -26.14 9.63 -13.03
C THR A 231 -26.37 9.08 -11.63
N ARG A 232 -25.91 9.80 -10.62
CA ARG A 232 -26.22 9.54 -9.20
C ARG A 232 -26.98 10.72 -8.59
N LYS A 233 -27.95 10.44 -7.71
CA LYS A 233 -28.59 11.47 -6.87
C LYS A 233 -27.62 11.89 -5.76
N THR A 234 -27.45 13.20 -5.56
CA THR A 234 -26.49 13.72 -4.58
C THR A 234 -27.21 14.27 -3.36
N ASN A 235 -27.96 15.36 -3.47
CA ASN A 235 -28.92 15.83 -2.47
C ASN A 235 -29.82 16.92 -3.08
N GLY A 236 -31.10 16.98 -2.69
CA GLY A 236 -32.06 17.95 -3.24
C GLY A 236 -32.50 17.63 -4.68
N THR A 237 -32.48 18.65 -5.55
CA THR A 237 -32.96 18.57 -6.94
C THR A 237 -31.84 18.36 -7.98
N THR A 238 -30.60 18.07 -7.58
CA THR A 238 -29.46 17.90 -8.51
C THR A 238 -29.07 16.44 -8.72
N LEU A 239 -28.57 16.15 -9.92
CA LEU A 239 -27.96 14.86 -10.28
C LEU A 239 -26.47 15.10 -10.55
N THR A 240 -25.62 14.14 -10.22
CA THR A 240 -24.23 14.16 -10.66
C THR A 240 -24.10 13.17 -11.82
N LEU A 241 -23.75 13.68 -13.01
CA LEU A 241 -23.36 12.85 -14.16
C LEU A 241 -21.90 12.44 -14.00
N ILE A 242 -21.63 11.15 -14.05
CA ILE A 242 -20.31 10.56 -13.83
C ILE A 242 -19.93 9.80 -15.10
N CYS A 243 -18.74 10.09 -15.62
CA CYS A 243 -18.07 9.25 -16.59
C CYS A 243 -16.91 8.51 -15.91
N VAL A 244 -16.93 7.19 -15.96
CA VAL A 244 -15.86 6.33 -15.46
C VAL A 244 -15.20 5.67 -16.66
N ALA A 245 -13.88 5.66 -16.69
CA ALA A 245 -13.11 4.90 -17.66
C ALA A 245 -12.18 3.95 -16.90
N SER A 246 -12.21 2.66 -17.26
CA SER A 246 -11.47 1.59 -16.57
C SER A 246 -10.84 0.65 -17.57
N GLY A 247 -9.76 -0.02 -17.16
CA GLY A 247 -9.08 -1.03 -17.98
C GLY A 247 -7.79 -0.54 -18.64
N PHE A 248 -7.30 0.66 -18.30
CA PHE A 248 -6.05 1.17 -18.87
C PHE A 248 -4.82 0.55 -18.18
N PRO A 249 -3.77 0.17 -18.92
CA PRO A 249 -2.55 -0.38 -18.34
C PRO A 249 -1.61 0.70 -17.79
N THR A 250 -1.79 1.96 -18.20
CA THR A 250 -0.93 3.10 -17.86
C THR A 250 -1.75 4.33 -17.47
N ASN A 251 -1.11 5.29 -16.80
CA ASN A 251 -1.74 6.55 -16.36
C ASN A 251 -1.63 7.66 -17.42
N THR A 252 -1.50 7.32 -18.70
CA THR A 252 -1.33 8.26 -19.83
C THR A 252 -2.64 8.52 -20.57
N HIS A 253 -3.78 8.41 -19.89
CA HIS A 253 -5.09 8.62 -20.50
C HIS A 253 -5.57 10.06 -20.31
N ALA A 254 -6.32 10.57 -21.29
CA ALA A 254 -6.98 11.86 -21.26
C ALA A 254 -8.50 11.67 -21.34
N MET A 255 -9.24 12.27 -20.41
CA MET A 255 -10.72 12.28 -20.41
C MET A 255 -11.26 13.69 -20.62
N ARG A 256 -12.30 13.83 -21.45
CA ARG A 256 -13.02 15.09 -21.69
C ARG A 256 -14.52 14.86 -21.62
N LEU A 257 -15.22 15.68 -20.84
CA LEU A 257 -16.68 15.70 -20.83
C LEU A 257 -17.16 16.90 -21.67
N MET A 258 -18.11 16.65 -22.57
CA MET A 258 -18.68 17.66 -23.45
C MET A 258 -20.18 17.76 -23.24
N ARG A 259 -20.72 18.98 -23.32
CA ARG A 259 -22.16 19.25 -23.36
C ARG A 259 -22.49 19.99 -24.64
N ASN A 260 -23.36 19.42 -25.47
CA ASN A 260 -23.75 19.97 -26.78
C ASN A 260 -22.55 20.35 -27.67
N GLY A 261 -21.47 19.56 -27.62
CA GLY A 261 -20.25 19.80 -28.39
C GLY A 261 -19.25 20.79 -27.78
N ARG A 262 -19.56 21.41 -26.62
CA ARG A 262 -18.59 22.24 -25.88
C ARG A 262 -17.92 21.42 -24.77
N VAL A 263 -16.59 21.45 -24.71
CA VAL A 263 -15.81 20.83 -23.62
C VAL A 263 -16.09 21.57 -22.30
N LEU A 264 -16.36 20.82 -21.25
CA LEU A 264 -16.56 21.32 -19.89
C LEU A 264 -15.24 21.41 -19.14
N ASN A 265 -15.09 22.44 -18.32
CA ASN A 265 -13.91 22.69 -17.50
C ASN A 265 -14.29 22.88 -16.02
N ALA A 266 -13.31 23.22 -15.17
CA ALA A 266 -13.54 23.47 -13.74
C ALA A 266 -14.58 24.59 -13.49
N ASP A 267 -14.61 25.63 -14.32
CA ASP A 267 -15.59 26.73 -14.24
C ASP A 267 -17.04 26.26 -14.52
N ASP A 268 -17.19 25.16 -15.24
CA ASP A 268 -18.48 24.50 -15.48
C ASP A 268 -18.85 23.52 -14.35
N GLY A 269 -18.05 23.45 -13.29
CA GLY A 269 -18.21 22.50 -12.18
C GLY A 269 -17.71 21.09 -12.47
N LEU A 270 -16.85 20.90 -13.49
CA LEU A 270 -16.24 19.59 -13.76
C LEU A 270 -15.27 19.22 -12.63
N LYS A 271 -15.49 18.04 -12.04
CA LYS A 271 -14.65 17.44 -11.01
C LYS A 271 -13.85 16.30 -11.65
N VAL A 272 -12.53 16.38 -11.57
CA VAL A 272 -11.60 15.32 -11.98
C VAL A 272 -11.13 14.60 -10.71
N PHE A 273 -11.12 13.27 -10.73
CA PHE A 273 -10.72 12.45 -9.59
C PHE A 273 -9.39 11.76 -9.88
N ASP A 274 -8.71 11.34 -8.80
CA ASP A 274 -7.46 10.61 -8.90
C ASP A 274 -7.66 9.25 -9.59
N THR A 275 -6.62 8.82 -10.31
CA THR A 275 -6.55 7.49 -10.91
C THR A 275 -6.35 6.44 -9.80
N LEU A 276 -7.19 5.41 -9.81
CA LEU A 276 -7.17 4.32 -8.85
C LEU A 276 -6.75 3.00 -9.52
N PRO A 277 -5.99 2.13 -8.84
CA PRO A 277 -5.67 0.80 -9.35
C PRO A 277 -6.88 -0.15 -9.26
N ASN A 278 -6.96 -1.07 -10.20
CA ASN A 278 -7.86 -2.24 -10.20
C ASN A 278 -7.09 -3.51 -9.79
N ASP A 279 -7.83 -4.56 -9.42
CA ASP A 279 -7.26 -5.86 -9.03
C ASP A 279 -6.62 -6.64 -10.20
N ASP A 280 -6.89 -6.23 -11.44
CA ASP A 280 -6.44 -6.89 -12.67
C ASP A 280 -5.22 -6.22 -13.34
N ASP A 281 -4.47 -5.43 -12.55
CA ASP A 281 -3.32 -4.62 -12.96
C ASP A 281 -3.66 -3.48 -13.93
N THR A 282 -4.93 -3.12 -14.07
CA THR A 282 -5.36 -1.94 -14.81
C THR A 282 -5.66 -0.76 -13.88
N LEU A 283 -5.91 0.40 -14.45
CA LEU A 283 -6.27 1.63 -13.77
C LEU A 283 -7.69 2.04 -14.15
N GLN A 284 -8.34 2.74 -13.22
CA GLN A 284 -9.62 3.40 -13.43
C GLN A 284 -9.54 4.86 -13.01
N THR A 285 -10.32 5.69 -13.69
CA THR A 285 -10.44 7.11 -13.39
C THR A 285 -11.87 7.58 -13.66
N ARG A 286 -12.23 8.75 -13.13
CA ARG A 286 -13.54 9.32 -13.39
C ARG A 286 -13.52 10.84 -13.41
N ILE A 287 -14.47 11.38 -14.18
CA ILE A 287 -14.81 12.80 -14.18
C ILE A 287 -16.31 12.94 -13.95
N ALA A 288 -16.73 14.01 -13.28
CA ALA A 288 -18.13 14.22 -12.94
C ALA A 288 -18.55 15.69 -12.99
N VAL A 289 -19.82 15.95 -13.29
CA VAL A 289 -20.41 17.29 -13.27
C VAL A 289 -21.82 17.23 -12.70
N ASP A 290 -22.21 18.27 -11.97
CA ASP A 290 -23.57 18.38 -11.42
C ASP A 290 -24.50 18.97 -12.50
N ILE A 291 -25.64 18.30 -12.73
CA ILE A 291 -26.66 18.65 -13.73
C ILE A 291 -28.04 18.72 -13.08
N LEU A 292 -28.97 19.40 -13.76
CA LEU A 292 -30.37 19.41 -13.36
C LEU A 292 -31.11 18.20 -13.97
N PRO A 293 -32.12 17.62 -13.29
CA PRO A 293 -32.97 16.57 -13.84
C PRO A 293 -33.71 16.99 -15.12
N SER A 294 -33.94 18.29 -15.30
CA SER A 294 -34.54 18.91 -16.48
C SER A 294 -33.53 19.20 -17.59
N ASP A 295 -32.25 18.88 -17.40
CA ASP A 295 -31.22 19.12 -18.40
C ASP A 295 -31.42 18.19 -19.60
N THR A 296 -31.69 18.78 -20.76
CA THR A 296 -31.85 18.07 -22.04
C THR A 296 -30.58 18.09 -22.88
N GLY A 297 -29.45 18.54 -22.31
CA GLY A 297 -28.16 18.56 -22.98
C GLY A 297 -27.74 17.16 -23.44
N ASN A 298 -27.09 17.11 -24.60
CA ASN A 298 -26.42 15.92 -25.09
C ASN A 298 -25.01 15.88 -24.49
N PHE A 299 -24.75 14.92 -23.61
CA PHE A 299 -23.46 14.77 -22.97
C PHE A 299 -22.64 13.70 -23.65
N THR A 300 -21.35 13.97 -23.80
CA THR A 300 -20.40 13.04 -24.41
C THR A 300 -19.16 12.96 -23.56
N CYS A 301 -18.74 11.76 -23.21
CA CYS A 301 -17.45 11.50 -22.58
C CYS A 301 -16.49 10.93 -23.62
N ASP A 302 -15.40 11.63 -23.87
CA ASP A 302 -14.36 11.29 -24.82
C ASP A 302 -13.10 10.87 -24.03
N VAL A 303 -12.65 9.64 -24.26
CA VAL A 303 -11.51 9.07 -23.56
C VAL A 303 -10.47 8.62 -24.56
N LEU A 304 -9.25 9.12 -24.41
CA LEU A 304 -8.10 8.83 -25.27
C LEU A 304 -6.98 8.23 -24.42
N GLU A 305 -6.46 7.08 -24.81
CA GLU A 305 -5.20 6.55 -24.29
C GLU A 305 -4.06 7.05 -25.17
N GLU A 306 -3.12 7.82 -24.63
CA GLU A 306 -2.08 8.48 -25.42
C GLU A 306 -1.05 7.49 -25.99
N ASP A 307 -0.71 6.43 -25.25
CA ASP A 307 0.33 5.48 -25.66
C ASP A 307 -0.09 4.57 -26.82
N THR A 308 -1.37 4.18 -26.87
CA THR A 308 -1.92 3.28 -27.89
C THR A 308 -2.68 4.03 -28.98
N GLY A 309 -3.10 5.26 -28.71
CA GLY A 309 -4.00 6.04 -29.55
C GLY A 309 -5.47 5.57 -29.52
N TYR A 310 -5.84 4.64 -28.62
CA TYR A 310 -7.23 4.20 -28.51
C TYR A 310 -8.14 5.34 -28.04
N ARG A 311 -9.25 5.53 -28.74
CA ARG A 311 -10.26 6.54 -28.42
C ARG A 311 -11.64 5.92 -28.29
N VAL A 312 -12.29 6.12 -27.15
CA VAL A 312 -13.64 5.66 -26.87
C VAL A 312 -14.52 6.86 -26.55
N VAL A 313 -15.66 6.95 -27.23
CA VAL A 313 -16.62 8.03 -27.05
C VAL A 313 -17.96 7.46 -26.59
N LYS A 314 -18.40 7.84 -25.39
CA LYS A 314 -19.71 7.48 -24.85
C LYS A 314 -20.65 8.67 -24.86
N HIS A 315 -21.91 8.41 -25.15
CA HIS A 315 -22.97 9.40 -25.19
C HIS A 315 -23.95 9.11 -24.06
N TRP A 316 -24.52 10.17 -23.49
CA TRP A 316 -25.56 10.09 -22.48
C TRP A 316 -26.59 11.18 -22.74
N ARG A 317 -27.86 10.76 -22.71
CA ARG A 317 -29.00 11.66 -22.77
C ARG A 317 -29.88 11.44 -21.55
N ALA A 318 -30.70 12.43 -21.22
CA ALA A 318 -31.63 12.37 -20.10
C ALA A 318 -32.61 11.17 -20.15
N GLY A 319 -32.77 10.51 -21.31
CA GLY A 319 -33.54 9.28 -21.50
C GLY A 319 -32.77 7.97 -21.22
N ASP A 320 -31.43 7.98 -21.22
CA ASP A 320 -30.57 6.81 -20.97
C ASP A 320 -30.39 6.54 -19.47
N ARG A 321 -31.43 6.78 -18.67
CA ARG A 321 -31.41 6.59 -17.21
C ARG A 321 -31.38 5.10 -16.88
N THR A 322 -30.21 4.48 -16.99
CA THR A 322 -29.86 3.30 -16.20
C THR A 322 -29.66 3.77 -14.76
N THR A 323 -30.76 4.01 -14.07
CA THR A 323 -30.73 4.03 -12.61
C THR A 323 -30.40 2.61 -12.19
N ILE A 324 -29.13 2.33 -11.86
CA ILE A 324 -28.82 1.21 -10.98
C ILE A 324 -29.73 1.44 -9.77
N PRO A 325 -30.67 0.52 -9.47
CA PRO A 325 -31.49 0.70 -8.29
C PRO A 325 -30.50 0.76 -7.14
N THR A 326 -30.37 1.95 -6.53
CA THR A 326 -29.96 2.01 -5.14
C THR A 326 -30.93 1.06 -4.46
N ILE A 327 -30.44 -0.12 -4.07
CA ILE A 327 -31.14 -0.99 -3.14
C ILE A 327 -31.22 -0.13 -1.89
N GLY A 328 -32.27 0.69 -1.83
CA GLY A 328 -32.66 1.45 -0.69
C GLY A 328 -33.16 0.39 0.27
N TRP A 329 -32.25 -0.20 1.02
CA TRP A 329 -32.61 -0.76 2.30
C TRP A 329 -33.26 0.40 3.05
N PRO A 330 -34.54 0.31 3.43
CA PRO A 330 -35.20 1.41 4.11
C PRO A 330 -34.45 1.64 5.42
N ASN A 331 -33.61 2.68 5.45
CA ASN A 331 -32.89 3.14 6.64
C ASN A 331 -33.86 3.46 7.79
N SER A 332 -35.16 3.61 7.50
CA SER A 332 -36.23 3.75 8.49
C SER A 332 -36.56 2.46 9.26
N VAL A 333 -36.33 1.28 8.68
CA VAL A 333 -36.57 0.00 9.36
C VAL A 333 -35.39 -0.37 10.25
N LEU A 334 -34.15 -0.10 9.81
CA LEU A 334 -32.95 -0.39 10.61
C LEU A 334 -32.78 0.56 11.80
N LEU A 335 -33.11 1.86 11.66
CA LEU A 335 -33.07 2.78 12.80
C LEU A 335 -34.17 2.51 13.82
N SER A 336 -35.38 2.09 13.40
CA SER A 336 -36.45 1.78 14.37
C SER A 336 -36.22 0.45 15.08
N THR A 337 -35.65 -0.57 14.41
CA THR A 337 -35.27 -1.83 15.07
C THR A 337 -34.10 -1.64 16.00
N MET A 338 -33.09 -0.83 15.63
CA MET A 338 -31.95 -0.53 16.52
C MET A 338 -32.35 0.31 17.74
N VAL A 339 -33.20 1.34 17.56
CA VAL A 339 -33.72 2.13 18.69
C VAL A 339 -34.63 1.27 19.58
N GLY A 340 -35.48 0.43 18.99
CA GLY A 340 -36.32 -0.52 19.73
C GLY A 340 -35.50 -1.53 20.54
N LEU A 341 -34.45 -2.11 19.94
CA LEU A 341 -33.54 -3.04 20.62
C LEU A 341 -32.71 -2.35 21.72
N CYS A 342 -32.26 -1.11 21.51
CA CYS A 342 -31.58 -0.34 22.55
C CYS A 342 -32.49 0.01 23.73
N ILE A 343 -33.76 0.34 23.49
CA ILE A 343 -34.74 0.60 24.57
C ILE A 343 -35.03 -0.69 25.34
N VAL A 344 -35.23 -1.82 24.65
CA VAL A 344 -35.42 -3.11 25.30
C VAL A 344 -34.21 -3.48 26.15
N ALA A 345 -32.98 -3.34 25.62
CA ALA A 345 -31.74 -3.60 26.37
C ALA A 345 -31.60 -2.73 27.63
N LEU A 346 -31.90 -1.42 27.53
CA LEU A 346 -31.84 -0.49 28.67
C LEU A 346 -32.92 -0.79 29.73
N THR A 347 -34.10 -1.25 29.32
CA THR A 347 -35.15 -1.68 30.26
C THR A 347 -34.85 -3.02 30.92
N THR A 348 -34.15 -3.94 30.22
CA THR A 348 -33.72 -5.22 30.83
C THR A 348 -32.57 -5.04 31.80
N GLU A 349 -31.62 -4.13 31.55
CA GLU A 349 -30.54 -3.83 32.50
C GLU A 349 -31.07 -3.15 33.77
N THR A 350 -31.98 -2.17 33.65
CA THR A 350 -32.58 -1.51 34.81
C THR A 350 -33.52 -2.42 35.63
N ALA A 351 -34.22 -3.35 34.99
CA ALA A 351 -35.06 -4.34 35.67
C ALA A 351 -34.26 -5.46 36.36
N MET A 352 -33.04 -5.79 35.88
CA MET A 352 -32.12 -6.73 36.55
C MET A 352 -31.27 -6.08 37.65
N TYR A 353 -30.94 -4.79 37.53
CA TYR A 353 -30.07 -4.10 38.52
C TYR A 353 -30.80 -3.67 39.80
N ASN A 354 -32.11 -3.41 39.73
CA ASN A 354 -32.88 -2.89 40.88
C ASN A 354 -33.15 -3.92 42.00
N PRO A 355 -33.34 -5.24 41.74
CA PRO A 355 -33.42 -6.23 42.81
C PRO A 355 -32.06 -6.67 43.37
N TYR A 356 -30.96 -6.41 42.65
CA TYR A 356 -29.61 -6.88 43.05
C TYR A 356 -28.87 -5.92 43.98
N LEU A 357 -29.19 -4.62 43.99
CA LEU A 357 -28.62 -3.64 44.92
C LEU A 357 -29.35 -3.54 46.27
N ALA A 358 -30.57 -4.06 46.39
CA ALA A 358 -31.33 -4.05 47.65
C ALA A 358 -30.92 -5.16 48.64
N LYS A 359 -29.98 -6.05 48.28
CA LYS A 359 -29.66 -7.25 49.07
C LYS A 359 -28.28 -7.28 49.74
N ASN A 360 -27.45 -6.24 49.58
CA ASN A 360 -26.08 -6.20 50.13
C ASN A 360 -25.73 -4.90 50.88
N GLU A 361 -26.68 -4.34 51.62
CA GLU A 361 -26.50 -3.12 52.41
C GLU A 361 -25.87 -3.36 53.81
N SER A 362 -24.97 -4.36 53.95
CA SER A 362 -24.36 -4.67 55.26
C SER A 362 -22.85 -4.88 55.29
N LEU A 363 -22.10 -4.61 54.21
CA LEU A 363 -20.66 -4.98 54.16
C LEU A 363 -19.64 -3.90 53.79
N PHE A 364 -20.01 -2.61 53.67
CA PHE A 364 -19.01 -1.54 53.50
C PHE A 364 -19.22 -0.37 54.48
N SER A 365 -19.19 -0.70 55.78
CA SER A 365 -18.85 0.24 56.85
C SER A 365 -17.41 -0.01 57.28
N SER A 366 -16.43 0.50 56.54
CA SER A 366 -15.16 0.97 57.12
C SER A 366 -14.33 1.68 56.06
N TYR A 367 -13.61 2.72 56.45
CA TYR A 367 -12.69 3.57 55.68
C TYR A 367 -13.31 4.77 54.92
N LYS A 368 -13.76 5.76 55.69
CA LYS A 368 -13.70 7.18 55.32
C LYS A 368 -12.89 7.96 56.37
N SER A 369 -11.64 8.30 56.04
CA SER A 369 -10.78 9.34 56.66
C SER A 369 -9.39 9.18 56.02
N CYS A 370 -8.67 10.15 55.44
CA CYS A 370 -8.55 11.60 55.62
C CYS A 370 -7.76 12.22 54.41
N PRO A 371 -7.52 13.55 54.35
CA PRO A 371 -7.30 14.32 53.12
C PRO A 371 -5.83 14.63 52.72
N LEU A 372 -5.68 15.23 51.53
CA LEU A 372 -4.46 15.67 50.83
C LEU A 372 -3.49 16.54 51.67
N SER A 373 -2.20 16.25 51.55
CA SER A 373 -1.09 17.19 51.77
C SER A 373 0.11 16.86 50.88
N THR A 374 0.76 17.91 50.39
CA THR A 374 1.95 17.96 49.51
C THR A 374 3.24 17.41 50.14
N ARG A 375 4.10 16.78 49.29
CA ARG A 375 5.56 17.03 49.09
C ARG A 375 6.37 15.74 48.83
N ALA A 376 7.08 15.75 47.70
CA ALA A 376 8.36 15.11 47.32
C ALA A 376 8.71 13.64 47.67
N ASP A 377 9.06 12.92 46.60
CA ASP A 377 10.29 12.13 46.36
C ASP A 377 10.31 10.58 46.36
N SER A 378 10.97 10.09 45.30
CA SER A 378 11.67 8.83 45.03
C SER A 378 11.11 7.43 45.37
N SER A 379 10.80 6.71 44.28
CA SER A 379 11.27 5.35 43.93
C SER A 379 10.68 4.06 44.57
N PHE A 380 10.42 3.13 43.63
CA PHE A 380 10.45 1.65 43.72
C PHE A 380 9.15 0.84 43.92
N ARG A 381 8.99 -0.11 42.98
CA ARG A 381 8.20 -1.38 42.94
C ARG A 381 6.84 -1.41 42.23
N THR A 382 6.94 -1.86 40.98
CA THR A 382 6.25 -3.00 40.35
C THR A 382 4.93 -3.54 40.91
N ALA A 383 4.01 -3.71 39.95
CA ALA A 383 3.01 -4.78 39.78
C ALA A 383 1.77 -4.78 40.68
N ASN A 384 0.65 -4.30 40.12
CA ASN A 384 -0.55 -5.14 39.93
C ASN A 384 -1.56 -4.43 39.00
N THR A 385 -1.60 -4.93 37.76
CA THR A 385 -2.78 -5.49 37.08
C THR A 385 -4.13 -4.77 37.25
N LEU A 386 -4.54 -4.11 36.17
CA LEU A 386 -5.84 -4.18 35.47
C LEU A 386 -7.11 -4.37 36.32
N ALA A 387 -8.06 -3.42 36.23
CA ALA A 387 -9.35 -3.65 35.56
C ALA A 387 -10.28 -2.40 35.59
N TYR A 388 -10.98 -2.19 34.47
CA TYR A 388 -12.10 -1.25 34.21
C TYR A 388 -11.71 0.24 34.16
N SER A 389 -11.51 0.93 33.01
CA SER A 389 -12.25 0.97 31.73
C SER A 389 -13.74 1.20 31.93
N THR A 390 -14.49 2.08 31.25
CA THR A 390 -14.31 2.95 30.07
C THR A 390 -15.72 3.51 29.80
N SER A 391 -15.87 4.77 29.43
CA SER A 391 -16.86 5.22 28.41
C SER A 391 -16.72 6.74 28.24
N SER A 392 -15.97 7.16 27.24
CA SER A 392 -16.50 7.54 25.92
C SER A 392 -16.82 9.04 25.86
N SER A 393 -15.90 9.82 25.31
CA SER A 393 -16.21 11.06 24.58
C SER A 393 -15.01 11.50 23.74
N TRP A 394 -15.09 11.19 22.44
CA TRP A 394 -14.68 12.05 21.32
C TRP A 394 -13.32 12.76 21.41
N LEU A 395 -12.28 12.12 20.86
CA LEU A 395 -11.05 12.79 20.44
C LEU A 395 -11.28 13.51 19.10
N MET A 396 -11.53 14.82 19.20
CA MET A 396 -11.21 15.77 18.15
C MET A 396 -9.69 16.06 18.18
N SER A 397 -9.09 15.95 17.00
CA SER A 397 -8.11 16.89 16.43
C SER A 397 -6.71 17.04 17.05
N PHE A 398 -5.73 16.74 16.19
CA PHE A 398 -4.53 17.56 15.91
C PHE A 398 -3.73 18.13 17.09
N SER A 399 -2.50 17.63 17.26
CA SER A 399 -1.40 18.36 17.91
C SER A 399 -0.38 18.80 16.86
N ILE A 400 -0.03 20.09 16.91
CA ILE A 400 1.27 20.78 16.65
C ILE A 400 0.90 22.28 16.77
N VAL A 401 1.06 22.94 17.93
CA VAL A 401 2.28 23.55 18.54
C VAL A 401 2.91 24.66 17.69
N PHE A 402 2.78 25.91 18.17
CA PHE A 402 3.77 27.00 18.36
C PHE A 402 2.98 28.34 18.38
N SER A 403 2.74 28.92 19.55
CA SER A 403 3.59 29.85 20.31
C SER A 403 3.32 31.34 19.99
N SER A 404 2.89 32.00 21.06
CA SER A 404 3.24 33.37 21.49
C SER A 404 2.85 34.58 20.63
N SER A 405 1.99 35.37 21.27
CA SER A 405 2.17 36.77 21.66
C SER A 405 1.69 37.90 20.73
N SER A 406 0.78 38.68 21.32
CA SER A 406 0.82 40.14 21.43
C SER A 406 0.53 40.98 20.20
N GLU A 407 -0.64 41.63 20.20
CA GLU A 407 -0.86 43.07 19.97
C GLU A 407 -2.31 43.35 20.45
N ARG A 408 -2.59 44.18 21.46
CA ARG A 408 -2.54 45.66 21.50
C ARG A 408 -3.13 46.29 20.23
N GLY A 409 -4.33 46.87 20.37
CA GLY A 409 -5.01 47.66 19.34
C GLY A 409 -6.51 47.53 19.46
#